data_AF-A0A6L6QKJ0-F1
#
_entry.id   AF-A0A6L6QKJ0-F1
#
_cell.length_a   1.000
_cell.length_b   1.000
_cell.length_c   1.000
_cell.angle_alpha   90.00
_cell.angle_beta   90.00
_cell.angle_gamma   90.00
#
_symmetry.space_group_name_H-M   'P 1'
#
loop_
_entity.id
_entity.type
_entity.pdbx_description
1 polymer ?
#
loop_
_entity_poly.entity_id
_entity_poly.type
_entity_poly.pdbx_seq_one_letter_code
_entity_poly.pdbx_strand_id
1 'polypeptide(L)'
;MTLPVSSDPTVASSARWFWWIAGLSLVNLFLFYSGSNTNFVIGLGMTAVVSAAFSDPKVVGLILSALIIGHYGVIGYFALRDKLWAFYIGLAVYILDALVYAAIADWMPVAFHAYVIFHLFKGISALRGRSAAAPAPMEQAQPPEAGA
;
A
#
# COMPACT_ATOMS: atom_id res chain seq x y z
N MET A 1 -12.09 -0.95 19.86
CA MET A 1 -10.91 -1.83 20.01
C MET A 1 -10.13 -1.79 18.69
N THR A 2 -8.99 -1.10 18.63
CA THR A 2 -8.14 -1.08 17.42
C THR A 2 -7.29 -2.34 17.38
N LEU A 3 -7.24 -3.04 16.24
CA LEU A 3 -6.37 -4.20 16.10
C LEU A 3 -4.90 -3.80 16.31
N PRO A 4 -4.09 -4.65 16.96
CA PRO A 4 -2.67 -4.39 17.17
C PRO A 4 -1.92 -4.36 15.83
N VAL A 5 -0.79 -3.65 15.81
CA VAL A 5 0.15 -3.70 14.69
C VAL A 5 0.74 -5.12 14.59
N SER A 6 1.01 -5.59 13.37
CA SER A 6 1.63 -6.88 13.07
C SER A 6 2.89 -7.08 13.90
N SER A 7 2.97 -8.24 14.57
CA SER A 7 4.17 -8.69 15.26
C SER A 7 5.21 -9.28 14.30
N ASP A 8 4.81 -9.62 13.07
CA ASP A 8 5.73 -10.10 12.02
C ASP A 8 6.50 -8.89 11.43
N PRO A 9 7.84 -8.84 11.56
CA PRO A 9 8.64 -7.74 11.06
C PRO A 9 8.65 -7.63 9.53
N THR A 10 8.49 -8.76 8.81
CA THR A 10 8.39 -8.77 7.34
C THR A 10 7.09 -8.10 6.91
N VAL A 11 5.97 -8.48 7.52
CA VAL A 11 4.66 -7.89 7.19
C VAL A 11 4.61 -6.42 7.60
N ALA A 12 5.13 -6.07 8.77
CA ALA A 12 5.17 -4.69 9.24
C ALA A 12 6.04 -3.80 8.33
N SER A 13 7.22 -4.27 7.93
CA SER A 13 8.10 -3.52 7.00
C SER A 13 7.48 -3.37 5.61
N SER A 14 6.85 -4.43 5.09
CA SER A 14 6.10 -4.37 3.83
C SER A 14 4.92 -3.39 3.90
N ALA A 15 4.12 -3.40 4.98
CA ALA A 15 2.98 -2.51 5.14
C ALA A 15 3.37 -1.03 5.30
N ARG A 16 4.54 -0.74 5.90
CA ARG A 16 5.07 0.63 6.03
C ARG A 16 5.35 1.30 4.68
N TRP A 17 5.54 0.54 3.61
CA TRP A 17 5.70 1.13 2.28
C TRP A 17 4.49 1.95 1.84
N PHE A 18 3.26 1.58 2.22
CA PHE A 18 2.08 2.40 1.92
C PHE A 18 2.13 3.78 2.59
N TRP A 19 2.70 3.86 3.80
CA TRP A 19 2.91 5.14 4.49
C TRP A 19 4.04 5.95 3.85
N TRP A 20 5.13 5.30 3.42
CA TRP A 20 6.19 5.96 2.66
C TRP A 20 5.67 6.51 1.33
N ILE A 21 4.86 5.75 0.60
CA ILE A 21 4.18 6.20 -0.62
C ILE A 21 3.34 7.44 -0.33
N ALA A 22 2.49 7.41 0.70
CA ALA A 22 1.65 8.55 1.07
C ALA A 22 2.48 9.79 1.44
N GLY A 23 3.51 9.62 2.27
CA GLY A 23 4.37 10.71 2.72
C GLY A 23 5.17 11.35 1.59
N LEU A 24 5.81 10.54 0.75
CA LEU A 24 6.60 11.04 -0.39
C LEU A 24 5.69 11.69 -1.46
N SER A 25 4.48 11.18 -1.64
CA SER A 25 3.49 11.81 -2.53
C SER A 25 3.01 13.16 -2.02
N LEU A 26 2.87 13.31 -0.69
CA LEU A 26 2.54 14.60 -0.09
C LEU A 26 3.66 15.63 -0.31
N VAL A 27 4.92 15.22 -0.23
CA VAL A 27 6.07 16.07 -0.55
C VAL A 27 6.02 16.51 -2.02
N ASN A 28 5.78 15.59 -2.96
CA ASN A 28 5.66 15.93 -4.37
C ASN A 28 4.47 16.87 -4.66
N LEU A 29 3.32 16.64 -4.02
CA LEU A 29 2.16 17.52 -4.12
C LEU A 29 2.52 18.96 -3.68
N PHE A 30 3.22 19.09 -2.55
CA PHE A 30 3.68 20.39 -2.07
C PHE A 30 4.68 21.06 -3.02
N LEU A 31 5.64 20.30 -3.57
CA LEU A 31 6.60 20.82 -4.54
C LEU A 31 5.91 21.35 -5.80
N PHE A 32 4.94 20.62 -6.34
CA PHE A 32 4.18 21.04 -7.50
C PHE A 32 3.46 22.37 -7.28
N TYR A 33 2.69 22.50 -6.18
CA TYR A 33 1.92 23.71 -5.91
C TYR A 33 2.75 24.89 -5.36
N SER A 34 3.97 24.64 -4.87
CA SER A 34 4.90 25.72 -4.52
C SER A 34 5.63 26.32 -5.74
N GLY A 35 5.39 25.79 -6.95
CA GLY A 35 6.05 26.24 -8.18
C GLY A 35 7.48 25.74 -8.32
N SER A 36 7.87 24.71 -7.55
CA SER A 36 9.18 24.09 -7.69
C SER A 36 9.30 23.38 -9.04
N ASN A 37 10.46 23.52 -9.68
CA ASN A 37 10.82 22.75 -10.88
C ASN A 37 11.40 21.37 -10.53
N THR A 38 11.53 21.05 -9.24
CA THR A 38 12.02 19.76 -8.76
C THR A 38 10.85 18.87 -8.40
N ASN A 39 10.89 17.63 -8.87
CA ASN A 39 10.03 16.55 -8.42
C ASN A 39 10.90 15.43 -7.87
N PHE A 40 10.50 14.80 -6.76
CA PHE A 40 11.13 13.54 -6.38
C PHE A 40 10.71 12.47 -7.37
N VAL A 41 11.70 11.67 -7.81
CA VAL A 41 11.51 10.42 -8.56
C VAL A 41 10.50 9.49 -7.87
N ILE A 42 10.33 9.66 -6.56
CA ILE A 42 9.48 8.83 -5.72
C ILE A 42 8.20 9.61 -5.38
N GLY A 43 7.09 9.18 -5.97
CA GLY A 43 5.74 9.67 -5.71
C GLY A 43 4.72 8.94 -6.58
N LEU A 44 3.45 9.36 -6.49
CA LEU A 44 2.35 8.77 -7.26
C LEU A 44 2.12 9.52 -8.57
N GLY A 45 2.16 8.79 -9.69
CA GLY A 45 1.91 9.32 -11.03
C GLY A 45 0.50 9.88 -11.16
N MET A 46 -0.50 9.23 -10.57
CA MET A 46 -1.87 9.72 -10.55
C MET A 46 -2.00 11.09 -9.88
N THR A 47 -1.24 11.37 -8.82
CA THR A 47 -1.27 12.70 -8.16
C THR A 47 -0.68 13.79 -9.06
N ALA A 48 0.35 13.46 -9.86
CA ALA A 48 0.91 14.38 -10.84
C ALA A 48 -0.09 14.66 -11.98
N VAL A 49 -0.74 13.61 -12.51
CA VAL A 49 -1.78 13.74 -13.53
C VAL A 49 -2.93 14.62 -13.05
N VAL A 50 -3.46 14.35 -11.84
CA VAL A 50 -4.54 15.13 -11.24
C VAL A 50 -4.13 16.58 -11.02
N SER A 51 -2.94 16.83 -10.46
CA SER A 51 -2.49 18.18 -10.14
C SER A 51 -2.27 19.02 -11.41
N ALA A 52 -1.80 18.40 -12.49
CA ALA A 52 -1.67 19.05 -13.79
C ALA A 52 -3.04 19.31 -14.46
N ALA A 53 -3.91 18.29 -14.52
CA ALA A 53 -5.22 18.35 -15.17
C ALA A 53 -6.18 19.34 -14.48
N PHE A 54 -6.07 19.49 -13.16
CA PHE A 54 -6.88 20.39 -12.34
C PHE A 54 -6.01 21.49 -11.70
N SER A 55 -5.08 22.03 -12.49
CA SER A 55 -4.29 23.21 -12.11
C SER A 55 -5.11 24.49 -12.03
N ASP A 56 -6.30 24.51 -12.67
CA ASP A 56 -7.34 25.51 -12.47
C ASP A 56 -8.73 24.85 -12.69
N PRO A 57 -9.61 24.77 -11.67
CA PRO A 57 -9.46 25.27 -10.31
C PRO A 57 -8.58 24.38 -9.42
N LYS A 58 -7.52 24.98 -8.86
CA LYS A 58 -6.52 24.32 -7.99
C LYS A 58 -7.10 23.49 -6.85
N VAL A 59 -8.22 23.94 -6.28
CA VAL A 59 -8.91 23.26 -5.16
C VAL A 59 -9.32 21.84 -5.55
N VAL A 60 -9.79 21.63 -6.78
CA VAL A 60 -10.21 20.30 -7.24
C VAL A 60 -9.00 19.37 -7.33
N GLY A 61 -7.89 19.82 -7.89
CA GLY A 61 -6.65 19.06 -7.95
C GLY A 61 -6.12 18.68 -6.57
N LEU A 62 -6.14 19.61 -5.61
CA LEU A 62 -5.73 19.35 -4.23
C LEU A 62 -6.62 18.31 -3.54
N ILE A 63 -7.95 18.40 -3.68
CA ILE A 63 -8.87 17.43 -3.06
C ILE A 63 -8.64 16.03 -3.63
N LEU A 64 -8.58 15.90 -4.95
CA LEU A 64 -8.38 14.61 -5.61
C LEU A 64 -7.02 14.00 -5.25
N SER A 65 -5.94 14.80 -5.25
CA SER A 65 -4.62 14.34 -4.81
C SER A 65 -4.62 13.92 -3.34
N ALA A 66 -5.31 14.66 -2.46
CA ALA A 66 -5.44 14.30 -1.05
C ALA A 66 -6.21 12.98 -0.86
N LEU A 67 -7.24 12.71 -1.67
CA LEU A 67 -7.96 11.43 -1.64
C LEU A 67 -7.06 10.26 -2.06
N ILE A 68 -6.25 10.44 -3.11
CA ILE A 68 -5.28 9.44 -3.57
C ILE A 68 -4.22 9.15 -2.50
N ILE A 69 -3.67 10.19 -1.88
CA ILE A 69 -2.69 10.05 -0.79
C ILE A 69 -3.34 9.38 0.43
N GLY A 70 -4.54 9.84 0.80
CA GLY A 70 -5.32 9.31 1.91
C GLY A 70 -5.66 7.83 1.75
N HIS A 71 -5.95 7.38 0.53
CA HIS A 71 -6.15 5.96 0.21
C HIS A 71 -4.96 5.11 0.67
N TYR A 72 -3.73 5.50 0.32
CA TYR A 72 -2.53 4.76 0.75
C TYR A 72 -2.31 4.80 2.26
N GLY A 73 -2.65 5.90 2.94
CA GLY A 73 -2.67 5.97 4.40
C GLY A 73 -3.65 4.96 5.04
N VAL A 74 -4.88 4.87 4.51
CA VAL A 74 -5.91 3.92 4.97
C VAL A 74 -5.49 2.48 4.69
N ILE A 75 -4.97 2.20 3.49
CA ILE A 75 -4.45 0.87 3.15
C ILE A 75 -3.28 0.50 4.07
N GLY A 76 -2.34 1.41 4.32
CA GLY A 76 -1.24 1.21 5.24
C GLY A 76 -1.71 0.92 6.67
N TYR A 77 -2.76 1.59 7.14
CA TYR A 77 -3.38 1.32 8.44
C TYR A 77 -3.89 -0.13 8.54
N PHE A 78 -4.60 -0.63 7.54
CA PHE A 78 -5.13 -2.00 7.55
C PHE A 78 -4.05 -3.07 7.28
N ALA A 79 -3.11 -2.78 6.38
CA ALA A 79 -1.98 -3.67 6.07
C ALA A 79 -1.10 -3.91 7.31
N LEU A 80 -0.88 -2.88 8.13
CA LEU A 80 -0.19 -3.01 9.42
C LEU A 80 -0.92 -3.91 10.42
N ARG A 81 -2.17 -4.29 10.16
CA ARG A 81 -3.03 -5.12 11.04
C ARG A 81 -3.34 -6.47 10.40
N ASP A 82 -2.39 -7.00 9.63
CA ASP A 82 -2.46 -8.31 8.98
C ASP A 82 -3.65 -8.48 8.02
N LYS A 83 -4.25 -7.38 7.53
CA LYS A 83 -5.36 -7.46 6.58
C LYS A 83 -4.84 -7.68 5.17
N LEU A 84 -4.85 -8.94 4.74
CA LEU A 84 -4.39 -9.35 3.42
C LEU A 84 -5.09 -8.62 2.27
N TRP A 85 -6.39 -8.32 2.41
CA TRP A 85 -7.14 -7.55 1.41
C TRP A 85 -6.54 -6.16 1.17
N ALA A 86 -5.97 -5.53 2.20
CA ALA A 86 -5.36 -4.20 2.07
C ALA A 86 -4.11 -4.26 1.19
N PHE A 87 -3.30 -5.32 1.32
CA PHE A 87 -2.16 -5.54 0.42
C PHE A 87 -2.61 -5.72 -1.03
N TYR A 88 -3.67 -6.48 -1.30
CA TYR A 88 -4.15 -6.67 -2.68
C TYR A 88 -4.70 -5.40 -3.30
N ILE A 89 -5.54 -4.65 -2.58
CA ILE A 89 -6.09 -3.39 -3.09
C ILE A 89 -4.96 -2.38 -3.31
N GLY A 90 -4.08 -2.21 -2.33
CA GLY A 90 -2.93 -1.30 -2.45
C GLY A 90 -2.00 -1.68 -3.61
N LEU A 91 -1.70 -2.96 -3.77
CA LEU A 91 -0.88 -3.47 -4.86
C LEU A 91 -1.51 -3.20 -6.23
N ALA A 92 -2.83 -3.46 -6.37
CA ALA A 92 -3.53 -3.24 -7.63
C ALA A 92 -3.49 -1.76 -8.04
N VAL A 93 -3.81 -0.86 -7.11
CA VAL A 93 -3.79 0.60 -7.38
C VAL A 93 -2.36 1.07 -7.67
N TYR A 94 -1.36 0.53 -6.97
CA TYR A 94 0.04 0.91 -7.16
C TYR A 94 0.63 0.39 -8.48
N ILE A 95 0.18 -0.77 -8.97
CA ILE A 95 0.53 -1.24 -10.32
C ILE A 95 -0.09 -0.32 -11.38
N LEU A 96 -1.36 0.06 -11.22
CA LEU A 96 -2.00 1.01 -12.14
C LEU A 96 -1.24 2.35 -12.17
N ASP A 97 -0.77 2.82 -11.02
CA ASP A 97 0.06 4.02 -10.93
C ASP A 97 1.39 3.86 -11.69
N ALA A 98 2.07 2.71 -11.55
CA ALA A 98 3.28 2.41 -12.29
C ALA A 98 3.07 2.43 -13.82
N LEU A 99 1.89 1.99 -14.29
CA LEU A 99 1.56 2.02 -15.71
C LEU A 99 1.42 3.45 -16.26
N VAL A 100 1.06 4.44 -15.42
CA VAL A 100 1.05 5.85 -15.83
C VAL A 100 2.45 6.30 -16.23
N TYR A 101 3.47 5.97 -15.43
CA TYR A 101 4.86 6.29 -15.73
C TYR A 101 5.39 5.50 -16.94
N ALA A 102 5.05 4.21 -17.03
CA ALA A 102 5.46 3.38 -18.16
C ALA A 102 4.89 3.90 -19.49
N ALA A 103 3.65 4.43 -19.50
CA ALA A 103 3.00 4.97 -20.68
C ALA A 103 3.73 6.21 -21.25
N ILE A 104 4.46 6.96 -20.41
CA ILE A 104 5.29 8.10 -20.83
C ILE A 104 6.79 7.76 -20.86
N ALA A 105 7.14 6.47 -20.81
CA ALA A 105 8.51 5.96 -20.81
C ALA A 105 9.42 6.53 -19.71
N ASP A 106 8.86 6.92 -18.56
CA ASP A 106 9.64 7.34 -17.41
C ASP A 106 10.04 6.13 -16.56
N TRP A 107 11.18 5.52 -16.90
CA TRP A 107 11.60 4.24 -16.35
C TRP A 107 12.13 4.30 -14.92
N MET A 108 12.57 5.47 -14.46
CA MET A 108 13.14 5.59 -13.12
C MET A 108 12.06 5.41 -12.03
N PRO A 109 10.90 6.11 -12.08
CA PRO A 109 9.76 5.81 -11.22
C PRO A 109 9.23 4.38 -11.39
N VAL A 110 9.20 3.84 -12.62
CA VAL A 110 8.76 2.45 -12.86
C VAL A 110 9.62 1.45 -12.10
N ALA A 111 10.95 1.61 -12.13
CA ALA A 111 11.86 0.75 -11.38
C ALA A 111 11.65 0.86 -9.86
N PHE A 112 11.40 2.07 -9.36
CA PHE A 112 11.06 2.28 -7.95
C PHE A 112 9.74 1.61 -7.57
N HIS A 113 8.71 1.68 -8.43
CA HIS A 113 7.45 0.97 -8.22
C HIS A 113 7.68 -0.54 -8.15
N ALA A 114 8.47 -1.10 -9.06
CA ALA A 114 8.81 -2.53 -9.05
C ALA A 114 9.52 -2.94 -7.74
N TYR A 115 10.42 -2.09 -7.21
CA TYR A 115 11.09 -2.32 -5.94
C TYR A 115 10.11 -2.36 -4.75
N VAL A 116 9.15 -1.43 -4.70
CA VAL A 116 8.13 -1.43 -3.63
C VAL A 116 7.17 -2.62 -3.80
N ILE A 117 6.74 -2.92 -5.02
CA ILE A 117 5.91 -4.09 -5.35
C ILE A 117 6.55 -5.40 -4.85
N PHE A 118 7.85 -5.56 -5.06
CA PHE A 118 8.60 -6.71 -4.53
C PHE A 118 8.47 -6.83 -3.00
N HIS A 119 8.58 -5.72 -2.26
CA HIS A 119 8.39 -5.72 -0.81
C HIS A 119 6.95 -6.05 -0.41
N LEU A 120 5.96 -5.56 -1.15
CA LEU A 120 4.56 -5.90 -0.90
C LEU A 120 4.29 -7.40 -1.09
N PHE A 121 4.86 -8.01 -2.13
CA PHE A 121 4.78 -9.47 -2.34
C PHE A 121 5.41 -10.26 -1.19
N LYS A 122 6.53 -9.82 -0.61
CA LYS A 122 7.11 -10.46 0.58
C LYS A 122 6.13 -10.46 1.76
N GLY A 123 5.43 -9.34 1.99
CA GLY A 123 4.42 -9.23 3.04
C GLY A 123 3.21 -10.14 2.80
N ILE A 124 2.72 -10.19 1.57
CA ILE A 124 1.63 -11.09 1.14
C ILE A 124 2.03 -12.55 1.39
N SER A 125 3.21 -12.96 0.96
CA SER A 125 3.70 -14.33 1.11
C SER A 125 3.82 -14.73 2.59
N ALA A 126 4.37 -13.84 3.43
CA ALA A 126 4.47 -14.08 4.87
C ALA A 126 3.09 -14.22 5.54
N LEU A 127 2.12 -13.36 5.17
CA LEU A 127 0.74 -13.45 5.68
C LEU A 127 0.05 -14.76 5.27
N ARG A 128 0.15 -15.15 3.99
CA ARG A 128 -0.49 -16.37 3.49
C ARG A 128 0.11 -17.64 4.09
N GLY A 129 1.42 -17.68 4.27
CA GLY A 129 2.10 -18.81 4.92
C GLY A 129 1.58 -19.06 6.34
N ARG A 130 1.30 -18.00 7.10
CA ARG A 130 0.71 -18.11 8.45
C ARG A 130 -0.71 -18.66 8.44
N SER A 131 -1.56 -18.16 7.54
CA SER A 131 -2.94 -18.65 7.43
C SER A 131 -3.01 -20.14 7.06
N ALA A 132 -2.08 -20.62 6.24
CA ALA A 132 -1.99 -22.03 5.86
C ALA A 132 -1.44 -22.94 6.97
N ALA A 133 -0.61 -22.40 7.87
CA ALA A 133 0.03 -23.14 8.97
C ALA A 133 -0.78 -23.12 10.28
N ALA A 134 -1.97 -22.49 10.31
CA ALA A 134 -2.84 -22.54 11.47
C ALA A 134 -3.23 -24.01 11.74
N PRO A 135 -2.99 -24.55 12.96
CA PRO A 135 -3.30 -25.94 13.25
C PRO A 135 -4.79 -26.20 13.00
N ALA A 136 -5.09 -27.34 12.35
CA ALA A 136 -6.46 -27.83 12.27
C ALA A 136 -7.07 -27.83 13.68
N PRO A 137 -8.38 -27.50 13.84
CA PRO A 137 -9.05 -27.65 15.12
C PRO A 137 -8.70 -29.04 15.66
N MET A 138 -8.07 -29.09 16.84
CA MET A 138 -7.78 -30.38 17.46
C MET A 138 -9.13 -31.08 17.61
N GLU A 139 -9.33 -32.15 16.84
CA GLU A 139 -10.41 -33.10 17.02
C GLU A 139 -10.47 -33.35 18.53
N GLN A 140 -11.52 -32.87 19.18
CA GLN A 140 -11.68 -33.00 20.62
C GLN A 140 -11.62 -34.49 20.89
N ALA A 141 -10.55 -34.96 21.54
CA ALA A 141 -10.38 -36.35 21.89
C ALA A 141 -11.68 -36.83 22.53
N GLN A 142 -12.42 -37.71 21.83
CA GLN A 142 -13.58 -38.38 22.38
C GLN A 142 -13.15 -38.94 23.74
N PRO A 143 -13.82 -38.56 24.85
CA PRO A 143 -13.58 -39.22 26.11
C PRO A 143 -13.78 -40.73 25.88
N PRO A 144 -12.94 -41.60 26.46
CA PRO A 144 -13.16 -43.03 26.36
C PRO A 144 -14.58 -43.30 26.85
N GLU A 145 -15.41 -43.91 26.01
CA GLU A 145 -16.70 -44.45 26.43
C GLU A 145 -16.42 -45.35 27.63
N ALA A 146 -16.77 -44.87 28.82
CA ALA A 146 -16.75 -45.66 30.02
C ALA A 146 -17.75 -46.79 29.78
N GLY A 147 -17.23 -48.02 29.79
CA GLY A 147 -17.98 -49.22 29.47
C GLY A 147 -19.28 -49.34 30.26
N ALA A 148 -20.26 -49.93 29.58
CA ALA A 148 -21.44 -50.55 30.15
C ALA A 148 -21.71 -51.86 29.40
#